data_AF-A0A4R3NNH8-F1
#
_entry.id   AF-A0A4R3NNH8-F1
#
_cell.length_a   1.000
_cell.length_b   1.000
_cell.length_c   1.000
_cell.angle_alpha   90.00
_cell.angle_beta   90.00
_cell.angle_gamma   90.00
#
_symmetry.space_group_name_H-M   'P 1'
#
loop_
_entity.id
_entity.type
_entity.pdbx_description
1 polymer ?
#
loop_
_entity_poly.entity_id
_entity_poly.type
_entity_poly.pdbx_seq_one_letter_code
_entity_poly.pdbx_strand_id
1 'polypeptide(L)' 'MKQNTATVSHSENRWIPLKSFCERTDIKIRTARYYIHTGKLKIKPKTKPNERVFVDWFAWNNG' A
#
# COMPACT_ATOMS: atom_id res chain seq x y z
N MET A 1 -10.79 -5.21 -33.71
CA MET A 1 -11.51 -4.99 -32.44
C MET A 1 -10.92 -5.89 -31.37
N LYS A 2 -10.52 -5.30 -30.21
CA LYS A 2 -10.55 -5.87 -28.84
C LYS A 2 -9.79 -4.89 -27.94
N GLN A 3 -10.43 -3.76 -27.63
CA GLN A 3 -10.01 -2.93 -26.52
C GLN A 3 -10.61 -3.57 -25.27
N ASN A 4 -9.81 -4.35 -24.53
CA ASN A 4 -10.15 -4.73 -23.16
C ASN A 4 -9.94 -3.50 -22.28
N THR A 5 -10.86 -2.54 -22.38
CA THR A 5 -11.02 -1.51 -21.35
C THR A 5 -11.67 -2.18 -20.16
N ALA A 6 -10.85 -2.86 -19.35
CA ALA A 6 -11.20 -3.12 -17.97
C ALA A 6 -11.42 -1.74 -17.33
N THR A 7 -12.68 -1.33 -17.25
CA THR A 7 -13.16 -0.30 -16.36
C THR A 7 -12.87 -0.78 -14.95
N VAL A 8 -11.61 -0.65 -14.52
CA VAL A 8 -11.23 -0.72 -13.11
C VAL A 8 -11.84 0.53 -12.51
N SER A 9 -13.10 0.38 -12.08
CA SER A 9 -13.71 1.23 -11.07
C SER A 9 -12.65 1.41 -9.99
N HIS A 10 -12.02 2.59 -9.97
CA HIS A 10 -11.02 2.98 -8.98
C HIS A 10 -11.76 3.24 -7.65
N SER A 11 -12.40 2.22 -7.09
CA SER A 11 -12.47 2.14 -5.65
C SER A 11 -11.02 1.93 -5.20
N GLU A 12 -10.33 3.03 -4.89
CA GLU A 12 -8.99 2.95 -4.33
C GLU A 12 -9.06 2.03 -3.10
N ASN A 13 -8.56 0.81 -3.24
CA ASN A 13 -8.49 -0.12 -2.14
C ASN A 13 -7.63 0.55 -1.07
N ARG A 14 -8.27 0.94 0.04
CA ARG A 14 -7.62 1.55 1.22
C ARG A 14 -6.33 0.82 1.60
N TRP A 15 -6.32 -0.50 1.46
CA TRP A 15 -5.18 -1.34 1.75
C TRP A 15 -4.44 -1.72 0.47
N ILE A 16 -3.20 -1.25 0.32
CA ILE A 16 -2.34 -1.62 -0.81
C ILE A 16 -1.11 -2.42 -0.35
N PRO A 17 -0.62 -3.40 -1.12
CA PRO A 17 0.61 -4.11 -0.77
C PRO A 17 1.78 -3.15 -0.62
N LEU A 18 2.67 -3.40 0.34
CA LEU A 18 3.86 -2.57 0.58
C LEU A 18 4.73 -2.41 -0.68
N LYS A 19 4.82 -3.44 -1.52
CA LYS A 19 5.54 -3.37 -2.81
C LYS A 19 4.91 -2.33 -3.73
N SER A 20 3.59 -2.40 -3.92
CA SER A 20 2.84 -1.43 -4.74
C SER A 20 2.88 -0.02 -4.14
N PHE A 21 2.89 0.13 -2.82
CA PHE A 21 3.13 1.42 -2.17
C PHE A 21 4.49 2.01 -2.54
N CYS A 22 5.56 1.20 -2.46
CA CYS A 22 6.91 1.64 -2.84
C CYS A 22 6.99 2.03 -4.32
N GLU A 23 6.37 1.25 -5.21
CA GLU A 23 6.32 1.54 -6.65
C GLU A 23 5.56 2.85 -6.96
N ARG A 24 4.49 3.15 -6.23
CA ARG A 24 3.67 4.36 -6.45
C ARG A 24 4.29 5.63 -5.90
N THR A 25 5.02 5.53 -4.79
CA THR A 25 5.56 6.68 -4.05
C THR A 25 7.04 6.93 -4.32
N ASP A 26 7.69 6.03 -5.07
CA ASP A 26 9.15 5.97 -5.24
C ASP A 26 9.94 5.86 -3.91
N ILE A 27 9.25 5.49 -2.81
CA ILE A 27 9.88 5.26 -1.52
C ILE A 27 10.55 3.89 -1.53
N LYS A 28 11.86 3.86 -1.25
CA LYS A 28 12.61 2.61 -1.11
C LYS A 28 12.00 1.73 -0.02
N ILE A 29 11.95 0.42 -0.26
CA ILE A 29 11.38 -0.56 0.69
C ILE A 29 12.01 -0.48 2.09
N ARG A 30 13.31 -0.17 2.19
CA ARG A 30 14.01 0.01 3.47
C ARG A 30 13.43 1.19 4.26
N THR A 31 13.18 2.30 3.58
CA THR A 31 12.57 3.51 4.16
C THR A 31 11.12 3.24 4.54
N ALA A 32 10.35 2.57 3.68
CA ALA A 32 8.97 2.22 4.00
C ALA A 32 8.88 1.32 5.24
N ARG A 33 9.77 0.33 5.38
CA ARG A 33 9.87 -0.51 6.60
C ARG A 33 10.21 0.30 7.84
N TYR A 34 11.12 1.28 7.73
CA TYR A 34 11.46 2.18 8.82
C TYR A 34 10.25 3.04 9.24
N TYR A 35 9.46 3.55 8.29
CA TYR A 35 8.23 4.30 8.58
C TYR A 35 7.17 3.45 9.27
N ILE A 36 7.05 2.18 8.90
CA ILE A 36 6.16 1.24 9.61
C ILE A 36 6.63 1.07 11.06
N HIS A 37 7.92 0.80 11.27
CA HIS A 37 8.48 0.59 12.60
C HIS A 37 8.38 1.83 13.49
N THR A 38 8.48 3.03 12.91
CA THR A 38 8.35 4.31 13.62
C THR A 38 6.91 4.81 13.73
N GLY A 39 5.92 4.08 13.21
CA GLY A 39 4.50 4.44 13.27
C GLY A 39 4.06 5.54 12.31
N LYS A 40 4.96 6.03 11.43
CA LYS A 40 4.69 7.03 10.39
C LYS A 40 3.85 6.46 9.24
N LEU A 41 3.92 5.15 9.00
CA LEU A 41 3.13 4.48 7.99
C LEU A 41 2.14 3.50 8.63
N LYS A 42 0.84 3.77 8.49
CA LYS A 42 -0.21 2.89 9.01
C LYS A 42 -0.29 1.63 8.15
N ILE A 43 -0.29 0.47 8.80
CA ILE A 43 -0.41 -0.83 8.14
C ILE A 43 -1.64 -1.57 8.64
N LYS A 44 -2.14 -2.48 7.80
CA LYS A 44 -3.15 -3.45 8.21
C LYS A 44 -2.57 -4.28 9.37
N PRO A 45 -3.31 -4.48 10.47
CA PRO A 45 -2.89 -5.35 11.56
C PRO A 45 -2.54 -6.73 11.02
N LYS A 46 -1.41 -7.27 11.46
CA LYS A 46 -0.97 -8.62 11.13
C LYS A 46 -1.39 -9.56 12.23
N THR A 47 -1.93 -10.72 11.84
CA THR A 47 -2.30 -11.78 12.77
C THR A 47 -1.21 -12.84 12.90
N LYS A 48 -0.40 -13.00 11.85
CA LYS A 48 0.66 -14.02 11.79
C LYS A 48 2.03 -13.38 11.51
N PRO A 49 3.12 -13.91 12.10
CA PRO A 49 4.45 -13.59 11.63
C PRO A 49 4.58 -13.98 10.14
N ASN A 50 5.23 -13.13 9.34
CA ASN A 50 5.39 -13.26 7.89
C ASN A 50 4.14 -12.99 7.02
N GLU A 51 3.04 -12.49 7.58
CA GLU A 51 1.92 -12.03 6.76
C GLU A 51 2.34 -10.85 5.86
N ARG A 52 1.77 -10.83 4.64
CA ARG A 52 2.00 -9.75 3.67
C ARG A 52 1.64 -8.41 4.30
N VAL A 53 2.50 -7.42 4.07
CA VAL A 53 2.29 -6.08 4.61
C VAL A 53 1.41 -5.29 3.66
N PHE A 54 0.30 -4.79 4.18
CA PHE A 54 -0.56 -3.85 3.49
C PHE A 54 -0.51 -2.50 4.19
N VAL A 55 -0.37 -1.44 3.41
CA VAL A 55 -0.29 -0.04 3.84
C VAL A 55 -1.66 0.60 3.65
N ASP A 56 -2.07 1.44 4.60
CA ASP A 56 -3.27 2.27 4.50
C ASP A 56 -2.98 3.46 3.56
N TRP A 57 -3.39 3.34 2.30
CA TRP A 57 -3.25 4.39 1.28
C TRP A 57 -4.08 5.62 1.61
N PHE A 58 -5.26 5.43 2.20
CA PHE A 58 -6.16 6.54 2.51
C PHE A 58 -5.59 7.37 3.67
N ALA A 59 -5.08 6.72 4.71
CA ALA A 59 -4.39 7.42 5.80
C ALA A 59 -3.10 8.12 5.35
N TRP A 60 -2.43 7.62 4.30
CA TRP A 60 -1.25 8.27 3.73
C TRP A 60 -1.61 9.54 2.94
N ASN A 61 -2.68 9.50 2.14
CA ASN A 61 -3.09 10.64 1.31
C ASN A 61 -3.90 11.71 2.07
N ASN A 62 -4.60 11.31 3.13
CA ASN A 62 -5.40 12.22 3.97
C ASN A 62 -4.60 12.76 5.17
N GLY A 63 -3.27 12.74 5.09
CA GLY A 63 -2.35 13.16 6.14
C GLY A 63 -2.58 14.59 6.61
#